data_AF-D3AXQ7-F1
#
_entry.id   AF-D3AXQ7-F1
#
_cell.length_a   1.000
_cell.length_b   1.000
_cell.length_c   1.000
_cell.angle_alpha   90.00
_cell.angle_beta   90.00
_cell.angle_gamma   90.00
#
_symmetry.space_group_name_H-M   'P 1'
#
loop_
_entity.id
_entity.type
_entity.pdbx_description
1 polymer ?
#
loop_
_entity_poly.entity_id
_entity_poly.type
_entity_poly.pdbx_seq_one_letter_code
_entity_poly.pdbx_strand_id
1 'polypeptide(L)'
;MPDFVMHLSKVTNHLTLDFVIPNNVCKIIQIHINSLFSAPIFYGFKSNWKEGLNCLKRAKDIIKEKGLPEDLNIIYQTGVCRLKLDEENKCKGNTEALIADLLEFTRRCEKDDRQRPKSFYHIAFRYYCIKQIEKATHYYNLGLETEVDQLPFFMPVKSTQKEIVEVYLNVMNPKPEMFKQKAKEPPKTTPTFTKDDLKKKSEQTSSTTTSTETSTTSTTTSTTSTTSTTIRLAPSVLDIHRARLSVESKQREVYASKIRDFISHINSKPTPGTQHVQQSISPIHITARKAPQDIGDKYKEIVVNEFDPNRDMVYKGRFLKGIIVERLMKAGNMGAHSILMDNKGNYLRIMIYDESVKNQSVADQTLYVGQGITIIDPYLRVGLDGVGAIRVNSLKNLFTDGAKPNQVCFYCFKESDKLQRCGNCKSSYYCSRDCQAGDYKLLKHKSICFKP
;
A
#
# COMPACT_ATOMS: atom_id res chain seq x y z
N MET A 1 -24.42 30.36 2.91
CA MET A 1 -22.96 30.28 2.76
C MET A 1 -22.40 31.62 3.22
N PRO A 2 -21.45 31.70 4.17
CA PRO A 2 -20.78 32.97 4.41
C PRO A 2 -19.62 33.12 3.43
N ASP A 3 -19.53 34.30 2.81
CA ASP A 3 -18.48 34.67 1.88
C ASP A 3 -17.14 34.81 2.59
N PHE A 4 -16.11 34.15 2.05
CA PHE A 4 -14.73 34.32 2.49
C PHE A 4 -14.13 35.53 1.78
N VAL A 5 -13.86 36.60 2.53
CA VAL A 5 -13.10 37.75 2.04
C VAL A 5 -11.64 37.61 2.49
N MET A 6 -10.73 37.53 1.53
CA MET A 6 -9.28 37.50 1.76
C MET A 6 -8.73 38.92 1.60
N HIS A 7 -8.33 39.57 2.69
CA HIS A 7 -7.62 40.84 2.63
C HIS A 7 -6.10 40.63 2.65
N LEU A 8 -5.45 40.98 1.55
CA LEU A 8 -3.99 41.13 1.47
C LEU A 8 -3.64 42.58 1.73
N SER A 9 -2.99 42.86 2.87
CA SER A 9 -2.37 44.15 3.15
C SER A 9 -0.86 44.04 2.97
N LYS A 10 -0.28 44.91 2.14
CA LYS A 10 1.18 45.09 2.01
C LYS A 10 1.61 46.23 2.93
N VAL A 11 2.04 45.91 4.14
CA VAL A 11 2.88 46.80 4.95
C VAL A 11 3.93 45.96 5.69
N THR A 12 5.20 46.24 5.37
CA THR A 12 6.47 45.73 5.94
C THR A 12 6.73 44.21 5.88
N ASN A 13 8.01 43.83 5.77
CA ASN A 13 8.54 42.50 5.39
C ASN A 13 8.28 41.35 6.41
N HIS A 14 7.13 41.31 7.07
CA HIS A 14 6.69 40.18 7.87
C HIS A 14 5.27 39.77 7.50
N LEU A 15 5.13 38.61 6.85
CA LEU A 15 3.84 37.94 6.68
C LEU A 15 3.38 37.44 8.06
N THR A 16 2.43 38.15 8.66
CA THR A 16 1.64 37.65 9.79
C THR A 16 0.25 37.30 9.29
N LEU A 17 -0.20 36.09 9.64
CA LEU A 17 -1.44 35.50 9.15
C LEU A 17 -2.36 35.32 10.37
N ASP A 18 -3.14 36.35 10.69
CA ASP A 18 -4.12 36.28 11.78
C ASP A 18 -5.48 35.83 11.24
N PHE A 19 -5.98 34.70 11.75
CA PHE A 19 -7.32 34.20 11.45
C PHE A 19 -8.14 34.00 12.72
N VAL A 20 -9.39 34.50 12.67
CA VAL A 20 -10.44 34.14 13.63
C VAL A 20 -11.04 32.80 13.19
N ILE A 21 -10.93 31.77 14.04
CA ILE A 21 -11.15 30.36 13.66
C ILE A 21 -12.51 29.84 14.20
N PRO A 22 -13.45 29.41 13.34
CA PRO A 22 -14.64 28.66 13.76
C PRO A 22 -14.36 27.14 13.90
N ASN A 23 -15.23 26.44 14.64
CA ASN A 23 -15.14 25.06 15.18
C ASN A 23 -14.86 23.87 14.21
N ASN A 24 -14.35 24.08 12.98
CA ASN A 24 -13.86 23.02 12.08
C ASN A 24 -12.32 22.88 12.12
N VAL A 25 -11.76 22.95 13.33
CA VAL A 25 -10.32 23.08 13.61
C VAL A 25 -9.51 21.90 13.06
N CYS A 26 -9.98 20.66 13.17
CA CYS A 26 -9.18 19.49 12.78
C CYS A 26 -8.98 19.36 11.26
N LYS A 27 -9.97 19.69 10.42
CA LYS A 27 -9.85 19.51 8.95
C LYS A 27 -8.97 20.59 8.32
N ILE A 28 -9.05 21.83 8.78
CA ILE A 28 -8.23 22.95 8.27
C ILE A 28 -6.78 22.78 8.72
N ILE A 29 -6.57 22.40 9.99
CA ILE A 29 -5.23 22.04 10.49
C ILE A 29 -4.68 20.88 9.67
N GLN A 30 -5.44 19.81 9.42
CA GLN A 30 -4.96 18.69 8.61
C GLN A 30 -4.58 19.12 7.17
N ILE A 31 -5.32 20.01 6.53
CA ILE A 31 -4.98 20.54 5.19
C ILE A 31 -3.70 21.39 5.23
N HIS A 32 -3.52 22.22 6.26
CA HIS A 32 -2.30 23.02 6.44
C HIS A 32 -1.09 22.16 6.83
N ILE A 33 -1.26 21.15 7.67
CA ILE A 33 -0.19 20.20 7.96
C ILE A 33 0.13 19.39 6.69
N ASN A 34 -0.87 18.96 5.90
CA ASN A 34 -0.66 18.31 4.59
C ASN A 34 0.04 19.19 3.55
N SER A 35 -0.24 20.50 3.51
CA SER A 35 0.53 21.41 2.65
C SER A 35 1.97 21.59 3.16
N LEU A 36 2.17 21.72 4.48
CA LEU A 36 3.48 21.71 5.12
C LEU A 36 4.23 20.38 4.94
N PHE A 37 3.53 19.24 4.83
CA PHE A 37 4.11 17.92 4.56
C PHE A 37 4.63 17.79 3.13
N SER A 38 3.96 18.44 2.17
CA SER A 38 4.41 18.48 0.78
C SER A 38 5.56 19.48 0.58
N ALA A 39 5.70 20.49 1.43
CA ALA A 39 6.68 21.54 1.30
C ALA A 39 8.14 21.02 1.26
N PRO A 40 8.61 20.10 2.13
CA PRO A 40 9.96 19.53 2.02
C PRO A 40 10.21 18.78 0.70
N ILE A 41 9.19 18.13 0.14
CA ILE A 41 9.29 17.50 -1.19
C ILE A 41 9.48 18.59 -2.24
N PHE A 42 8.66 19.65 -2.22
CA PHE A 42 8.78 20.78 -3.16
C PHE A 42 10.07 21.59 -3.00
N TYR A 43 10.54 21.83 -1.78
CA TYR A 43 11.77 22.57 -1.49
C TYR A 43 13.02 21.72 -1.72
N GLY A 44 12.94 20.40 -1.55
CA GLY A 44 14.00 19.45 -1.92
C GLY A 44 14.28 19.46 -3.43
N PHE A 45 13.28 19.78 -4.26
CA PHE A 45 13.48 20.02 -5.70
C PHE A 45 14.11 21.38 -6.03
N LYS A 46 14.10 22.35 -5.10
CA LYS A 46 14.65 23.70 -5.30
C LYS A 46 15.86 24.01 -4.41
N SER A 47 16.48 23.01 -3.80
CA SER A 47 17.67 23.13 -2.95
C SER A 47 17.52 24.10 -1.76
N ASN A 48 16.31 24.35 -1.25
CA ASN A 48 16.11 25.22 -0.08
C ASN A 48 15.84 24.41 1.19
N TRP A 49 16.82 23.60 1.62
CA TRP A 49 16.71 22.73 2.78
C TRP A 49 16.53 23.48 4.09
N LYS A 50 17.07 24.70 4.19
CA LYS A 50 16.92 25.56 5.37
C LYS A 50 15.45 25.93 5.60
N GLU A 51 14.75 26.35 4.55
CA GLU A 51 13.32 26.69 4.65
C GLU A 51 12.48 25.45 4.96
N GLY A 52 12.75 24.33 4.28
CA GLY A 52 12.08 23.05 4.58
C GLY A 52 12.26 22.63 6.04
N LEU A 53 13.46 22.78 6.62
CA LEU A 53 13.73 22.51 8.02
C LEU A 53 12.97 23.45 8.96
N ASN A 54 12.85 24.74 8.62
CA ASN A 54 12.06 25.69 9.40
C ASN A 54 10.57 25.32 9.39
N CYS A 55 10.02 24.94 8.22
CA CYS A 55 8.64 24.46 8.11
C CYS A 55 8.40 23.22 8.98
N LEU A 56 9.31 22.24 8.96
CA LEU A 56 9.21 21.02 9.77
C LEU A 56 9.29 21.30 11.28
N LYS A 57 10.17 22.22 11.70
CA LYS A 57 10.22 22.68 13.10
C LYS A 57 8.90 23.31 13.51
N ARG A 58 8.36 24.23 12.70
CA ARG A 58 7.08 24.86 12.99
C ARG A 58 5.94 23.83 13.04
N ALA A 59 5.97 22.82 12.19
CA ALA A 59 4.99 21.72 12.23
C ALA A 59 5.09 20.92 13.55
N LYS A 60 6.31 20.59 14.03
CA LYS A 60 6.51 19.97 15.35
C LYS A 60 5.95 20.84 16.49
N ASP A 61 6.19 22.15 16.45
CA ASP A 61 5.68 23.07 17.46
C ASP A 61 4.15 23.11 17.47
N ILE A 62 3.51 23.20 16.30
CA ILE A 62 2.04 23.19 16.18
C ILE A 62 1.45 21.88 16.72
N ILE A 63 2.05 20.73 16.39
CA ILE A 63 1.59 19.43 16.90
C ILE A 63 1.64 19.40 18.44
N LYS A 64 2.74 19.90 19.01
CA LYS A 64 2.91 19.99 20.46
C LYS A 64 1.92 20.97 21.10
N GLU A 65 1.77 22.18 20.55
CA GLU A 65 0.82 23.20 21.00
C GLU A 65 -0.64 22.70 20.98
N LYS A 66 -0.98 21.85 19.99
CA LYS A 66 -2.32 21.31 19.81
C LYS A 66 -2.55 19.97 20.50
N GLY A 67 -1.55 19.40 21.16
CA GLY A 67 -1.64 18.07 21.78
C GLY A 67 -1.94 16.95 20.77
N LEU A 68 -1.52 17.13 19.51
CA LEU A 68 -1.71 16.13 18.47
C LEU A 68 -0.66 15.01 18.60
N PRO A 69 -0.99 13.78 18.19
CA PRO A 69 0.00 12.72 18.13
C PRO A 69 1.13 13.11 17.16
N GLU A 70 2.38 12.88 17.58
CA GLU A 70 3.54 13.23 16.78
C GLU A 70 3.68 12.30 15.57
N ASP A 71 3.70 12.89 14.37
CA ASP A 71 3.88 12.17 13.12
C ASP A 71 5.35 11.79 12.92
N LEU A 72 5.63 10.48 12.87
CA LEU A 72 6.97 9.93 12.65
C LEU A 72 7.58 10.39 11.32
N ASN A 73 6.79 10.69 10.30
CA ASN A 73 7.29 11.22 9.03
C ASN A 73 7.90 12.62 9.22
N ILE A 74 7.39 13.46 10.14
CA ILE A 74 8.03 14.75 10.46
C ILE A 74 9.40 14.53 11.07
N ILE A 75 9.52 13.57 11.98
CA ILE A 75 10.80 13.22 12.61
C ILE A 75 11.79 12.77 11.54
N TYR A 76 11.39 11.82 10.69
CA TYR A 76 12.21 11.34 9.57
C TYR A 76 12.66 12.48 8.64
N GLN A 77 11.72 13.29 8.14
CA GLN A 77 12.04 14.39 7.22
C GLN A 77 12.92 15.45 7.88
N THR A 78 12.73 15.73 9.18
CA THR A 78 13.58 16.66 9.94
C THR A 78 15.03 16.18 9.94
N GLY A 79 15.25 14.90 10.22
CA GLY A 79 16.57 14.28 10.18
C GLY A 79 17.22 14.34 8.79
N VAL A 80 16.46 14.04 7.73
CA VAL A 80 16.96 14.13 6.34
C VAL A 80 17.33 15.57 5.97
N CYS A 81 16.48 16.55 6.27
CA CYS A 81 16.77 17.97 5.97
C CYS A 81 18.02 18.48 6.71
N ARG A 82 18.22 18.07 7.98
CA ARG A 82 19.43 18.42 8.74
C ARG A 82 20.69 17.87 8.09
N LEU A 83 20.68 16.59 7.70
CA LEU A 83 21.81 15.99 7.01
C LEU A 83 22.11 16.69 5.69
N LYS A 84 21.09 17.01 4.88
CA LYS A 84 21.26 17.71 3.61
C LYS A 84 21.82 19.12 3.78
N LEU A 85 21.32 19.88 4.76
CA LEU A 85 21.84 21.20 5.07
C LEU A 85 23.31 21.14 5.54
N ASP A 86 23.69 20.09 6.27
CA ASP A 86 25.08 19.92 6.69
C ASP A 86 26.00 19.45 5.55
N GLU A 87 25.50 18.64 4.61
CA GLU A 87 26.19 18.29 3.36
C GLU A 87 26.57 19.57 2.58
N GLU A 88 25.64 20.53 2.46
CA GLU A 88 25.91 21.84 1.84
C GLU A 88 26.96 22.66 2.62
N ASN A 89 27.03 22.49 3.94
CA ASN A 89 28.00 23.12 4.81
C ASN A 89 29.31 22.30 4.98
N LYS A 90 29.62 21.43 4.01
CA LYS A 90 30.84 20.60 3.98
C LYS A 90 31.00 19.69 5.19
N CYS A 91 29.89 19.15 5.68
CA CYS A 91 29.84 18.12 6.70
C CYS A 91 30.42 18.52 8.08
N LYS A 92 30.39 19.81 8.45
CA LYS A 92 31.06 20.33 9.66
C LYS A 92 30.26 20.18 10.95
N GLY A 93 28.96 19.90 10.87
CA GLY A 93 28.10 19.82 12.04
C GLY A 93 28.39 18.61 12.94
N ASN A 94 27.95 18.71 14.19
CA ASN A 94 28.03 17.61 15.14
C ASN A 94 27.18 16.43 14.64
N THR A 95 27.82 15.32 14.27
CA THR A 95 27.16 14.16 13.67
C THR A 95 26.06 13.59 14.55
N GLU A 96 26.29 13.44 15.87
CA GLU A 96 25.30 12.86 16.78
C GLU A 96 24.03 13.73 16.84
N ALA A 97 24.18 15.05 16.89
CA ALA A 97 23.05 15.98 16.88
C ALA A 97 22.28 15.98 15.54
N LEU A 98 22.99 15.76 14.42
CA LEU A 98 22.40 15.71 13.09
C LEU A 98 21.60 14.42 12.86
N ILE A 99 22.05 13.28 13.39
CA ILE A 99 21.38 11.99 13.20
C ILE A 99 20.32 11.67 14.26
N ALA A 100 20.25 12.45 15.35
CA ALA A 100 19.35 12.20 16.47
C ALA A 100 17.88 11.99 16.05
N ASP A 101 17.36 12.82 15.14
CA ASP A 101 15.99 12.66 14.62
C ASP A 101 15.82 11.33 13.85
N LEU A 102 16.80 10.91 13.05
CA LEU A 102 16.73 9.63 12.32
C LEU A 102 16.80 8.43 13.26
N LEU A 103 17.65 8.49 14.29
CA LEU A 103 17.71 7.45 15.31
C LEU A 103 16.39 7.35 16.07
N GLU A 104 15.82 8.49 16.48
CA GLU A 104 14.52 8.53 17.15
C GLU A 104 13.40 7.99 16.25
N PHE A 105 13.43 8.30 14.96
CA PHE A 105 12.53 7.68 13.99
C PHE A 105 12.69 6.16 13.94
N THR A 106 13.91 5.63 13.79
CA THR A 106 14.15 4.17 13.70
C THR A 106 13.77 3.41 14.97
N ARG A 107 13.81 4.09 16.13
CA ARG A 107 13.38 3.55 17.42
C ARG A 107 11.86 3.41 17.53
N ARG A 108 11.11 4.33 16.91
CA ARG A 108 9.65 4.44 17.03
C ARG A 108 8.88 3.84 15.86
N CYS A 109 9.47 3.75 14.67
CA CYS A 109 8.80 3.21 13.52
C CYS A 109 8.65 1.68 13.63
N GLU A 110 7.64 1.16 12.94
CA GLU A 110 7.41 -0.28 12.83
C GLU A 110 8.60 -0.95 12.11
N LYS A 111 8.80 -2.25 12.34
CA LYS A 111 9.94 -2.99 11.77
C LYS A 111 9.91 -3.00 10.24
N ASP A 112 8.71 -3.07 9.66
CA ASP A 112 8.46 -3.08 8.22
C ASP A 112 8.20 -1.69 7.61
N ASP A 113 8.51 -0.61 8.34
CA ASP A 113 8.42 0.75 7.78
C ASP A 113 9.44 0.93 6.65
N ARG A 114 8.97 1.37 5.48
CA ARG A 114 9.78 1.55 4.27
C ARG A 114 10.95 2.52 4.41
N GLN A 115 10.87 3.46 5.35
CA GLN A 115 11.91 4.46 5.57
C GLN A 115 12.97 3.98 6.55
N ARG A 116 12.70 2.93 7.33
CA ARG A 116 13.63 2.43 8.36
C ARG A 116 15.01 2.04 7.82
N PRO A 117 15.13 1.23 6.74
CA PRO A 117 16.44 0.95 6.15
C PRO A 117 17.11 2.21 5.59
N LYS A 118 16.32 3.10 4.98
CA LYS A 118 16.82 4.36 4.41
C LYS A 118 17.39 5.29 5.47
N SER A 119 16.77 5.37 6.65
CA SER A 119 17.31 6.12 7.78
C SER A 119 18.71 5.63 8.14
N PHE A 120 18.91 4.31 8.23
CA PHE A 120 20.23 3.74 8.48
C PHE A 120 21.23 4.03 7.37
N TYR A 121 20.83 4.01 6.10
CA TYR A 121 21.72 4.40 5.00
C TYR A 121 22.08 5.89 5.02
N HIS A 122 21.16 6.77 5.40
CA HIS A 122 21.48 8.19 5.63
C HIS A 122 22.51 8.37 6.76
N ILE A 123 22.35 7.64 7.86
CA ILE A 123 23.29 7.66 9.00
C ILE A 123 24.66 7.10 8.58
N ALA A 124 24.68 5.98 7.87
CA ALA A 124 25.90 5.36 7.36
C ALA A 124 26.67 6.31 6.43
N PHE A 125 25.96 6.94 5.49
CA PHE A 125 26.53 7.93 4.59
C PHE A 125 27.10 9.13 5.35
N ARG A 126 26.42 9.59 6.41
CA ARG A 126 26.93 10.65 7.26
C ARG A 126 28.27 10.29 7.91
N TYR A 127 28.37 9.11 8.54
CA TYR A 127 29.61 8.64 9.14
C TYR A 127 30.73 8.45 8.11
N TYR A 128 30.36 8.02 6.90
CA TYR A 128 31.29 7.95 5.77
C TYR A 128 31.86 9.33 5.41
N CYS A 129 31.03 10.37 5.30
CA CYS A 129 31.47 11.73 4.97
C CYS A 129 32.51 12.27 5.97
N ILE A 130 32.39 11.92 7.25
CA ILE A 130 33.34 12.32 8.31
C ILE A 130 34.44 11.29 8.59
N LYS A 131 34.65 10.33 7.68
CA LYS A 131 35.71 9.31 7.73
C LYS A 131 35.69 8.39 8.96
N GLN A 132 34.55 8.21 9.62
CA GLN A 132 34.37 7.21 10.68
C GLN A 132 33.85 5.90 10.08
N ILE A 133 34.75 5.15 9.43
CA ILE A 133 34.40 4.01 8.57
C ILE A 133 33.72 2.88 9.35
N GLU A 134 34.20 2.54 10.55
CA GLU A 134 33.62 1.47 11.37
C GLU A 134 32.13 1.75 11.71
N LYS A 135 31.82 2.99 12.09
CA LYS A 135 30.43 3.40 12.34
C LYS A 135 29.60 3.41 11.05
N ALA A 136 30.18 3.84 9.93
CA ALA A 136 29.50 3.80 8.63
C ALA A 136 29.15 2.35 8.25
N THR A 137 30.08 1.41 8.41
CA THR A 137 29.86 -0.03 8.20
C THR A 137 28.80 -0.58 9.14
N HIS A 138 28.86 -0.24 10.42
CA HIS A 138 27.85 -0.68 11.40
C HIS A 138 26.44 -0.28 11.00
N TYR A 139 26.21 1.01 10.69
CA TYR A 139 24.89 1.49 10.28
C TYR A 139 24.47 0.99 8.90
N TYR A 140 25.41 0.78 7.97
CA TYR A 140 25.10 0.14 6.68
C TYR A 140 24.58 -1.28 6.88
N ASN A 141 25.21 -2.08 7.75
CA ASN A 141 24.77 -3.43 8.08
C ASN A 141 23.40 -3.42 8.77
N LEU A 142 23.14 -2.50 9.70
CA LEU A 142 21.79 -2.31 10.27
C LEU A 142 20.74 -1.99 9.19
N GLY A 143 21.11 -1.19 8.18
CA GLY A 143 20.28 -0.97 7.00
C GLY A 143 19.94 -2.28 6.28
N LEU A 144 20.94 -3.12 6.01
CA LEU A 144 20.75 -4.43 5.36
C LEU A 144 19.93 -5.40 6.22
N GLU A 145 20.16 -5.43 7.54
CA GLU A 145 19.38 -6.27 8.46
C GLU A 145 17.91 -5.87 8.45
N THR A 146 17.62 -4.58 8.50
CA THR A 146 16.23 -4.08 8.47
C THR A 146 15.58 -4.18 7.10
N GLU A 147 16.33 -4.39 6.01
CA GLU A 147 15.77 -4.77 4.71
C GLU A 147 15.08 -6.14 4.75
N VAL A 148 15.51 -7.06 5.62
CA VAL A 148 14.89 -8.39 5.75
C VAL A 148 13.49 -8.28 6.36
N ASP A 149 13.26 -7.28 7.22
CA ASP A 149 11.95 -6.98 7.80
C ASP A 149 11.01 -6.28 6.78
N GLN A 150 11.54 -5.81 5.66
CA GLN A 150 10.74 -5.14 4.64
C GLN A 150 9.85 -6.12 3.89
N LEU A 151 8.69 -5.62 3.49
CA LEU A 151 7.79 -6.39 2.65
C LEU A 151 8.47 -6.66 1.29
N PRO A 152 8.28 -7.86 0.69
CA PRO A 152 9.02 -8.26 -0.52
C PRO A 152 8.94 -7.28 -1.69
N PHE A 153 7.90 -6.45 -1.75
CA PHE A 153 7.71 -5.46 -2.82
C PHE A 153 8.40 -4.10 -2.58
N PHE A 154 8.94 -3.86 -1.38
CA PHE A 154 9.84 -2.75 -1.09
C PHE A 154 11.30 -3.11 -1.36
N MET A 155 11.57 -4.37 -1.73
CA MET A 155 12.90 -4.90 -1.98
C MET A 155 13.24 -4.94 -3.47
N PRO A 156 14.51 -4.66 -3.85
CA PRO A 156 15.56 -4.08 -3.00
C PRO A 156 15.26 -2.60 -2.69
N VAL A 157 15.66 -2.14 -1.51
CA VAL A 157 15.51 -0.72 -1.15
C VAL A 157 16.44 0.11 -2.04
N LYS A 158 15.83 0.96 -2.88
CA LYS A 158 16.56 1.92 -3.73
C LYS A 158 16.95 3.14 -2.89
N SER A 159 18.25 3.35 -2.71
CA SER A 159 18.82 4.50 -1.98
C SER A 159 20.18 4.86 -2.56
N THR A 160 20.33 6.10 -3.02
CA THR A 160 21.61 6.64 -3.48
C THR A 160 22.67 6.60 -2.38
N GLN A 161 22.28 6.81 -1.11
CA GLN A 161 23.19 6.72 0.03
C GLN A 161 23.68 5.28 0.24
N LYS A 162 22.80 4.28 0.08
CA LYS A 162 23.18 2.86 0.13
C LYS A 162 24.23 2.56 -0.94
N GLU A 163 23.96 2.94 -2.19
CA GLU A 163 24.85 2.69 -3.33
C GLU A 163 26.23 3.33 -3.13
N ILE A 164 26.28 4.59 -2.68
CA ILE A 164 27.56 5.28 -2.44
C ILE A 164 28.37 4.61 -1.32
N VAL A 165 27.72 4.28 -0.20
CA VAL A 165 28.40 3.61 0.93
C VAL A 165 28.87 2.23 0.52
N GLU A 166 28.06 1.46 -0.22
CA GLU A 166 28.40 0.13 -0.72
C GLU A 166 29.61 0.14 -1.65
N VAL A 167 29.65 1.05 -2.63
CA VAL A 167 30.81 1.22 -3.53
C VAL A 167 32.07 1.49 -2.72
N TYR A 168 32.00 2.37 -1.73
CA TYR A 168 33.16 2.72 -0.91
C TYR A 168 33.63 1.57 -0.01
N LEU A 169 32.70 0.88 0.67
CA LEU A 169 33.04 -0.25 1.53
C LEU A 169 33.67 -1.39 0.73
N ASN A 170 33.23 -1.61 -0.52
CA ASN A 170 33.84 -2.59 -1.42
C ASN A 170 35.27 -2.20 -1.86
N VAL A 171 35.59 -0.91 -1.96
CA VAL A 171 36.95 -0.43 -2.28
C VAL A 171 37.89 -0.54 -1.09
N MET A 172 37.43 -0.22 0.12
CA MET A 172 38.27 -0.24 1.33
C MET A 172 38.48 -1.66 1.86
N ASN A 173 37.47 -2.50 1.73
CA ASN A 173 37.52 -3.91 2.09
C ASN A 173 37.22 -4.72 0.82
N PRO A 174 38.16 -4.78 -0.15
CA PRO A 174 37.97 -5.66 -1.28
C PRO A 174 37.76 -7.04 -0.70
N LYS A 175 36.56 -7.60 -0.89
CA LYS A 175 36.32 -9.01 -0.59
C LYS A 175 37.48 -9.73 -1.26
N PRO A 176 38.33 -10.49 -0.52
CA PRO A 176 39.47 -11.15 -1.12
C PRO A 176 38.92 -11.89 -2.31
N GLU A 177 39.38 -11.49 -3.49
CA GLU A 177 38.86 -11.94 -4.76
C GLU A 177 38.88 -13.45 -4.65
N MET A 178 37.70 -14.06 -4.44
CA MET A 178 37.64 -15.50 -4.28
C MET A 178 38.16 -16.00 -5.60
N PHE A 179 39.39 -16.49 -5.58
CA PHE A 179 40.06 -17.17 -6.68
C PHE A 179 38.96 -17.95 -7.35
N LYS A 180 38.61 -17.56 -8.58
CA LYS A 180 37.74 -18.36 -9.44
C LYS A 180 38.51 -19.64 -9.71
N GLN A 181 38.51 -20.56 -8.73
CA GLN A 181 38.87 -21.93 -8.96
C GLN A 181 37.90 -22.37 -10.04
N LYS A 182 38.44 -22.60 -11.25
CA LYS A 182 37.73 -23.23 -12.35
C LYS A 182 36.90 -24.34 -11.75
N ALA A 183 35.57 -24.25 -11.88
CA ALA A 183 34.67 -25.28 -11.44
C ALA A 183 35.17 -26.61 -12.01
N LYS A 184 35.77 -27.43 -11.16
CA LYS A 184 36.05 -28.83 -11.49
C LYS A 184 34.67 -29.48 -11.45
N GLU A 185 34.24 -30.02 -12.59
CA GLU A 185 32.94 -30.67 -12.73
C GLU A 185 32.69 -31.64 -11.56
N PRO A 186 31.49 -31.62 -10.97
CA PRO A 186 31.17 -32.54 -9.89
C PRO A 186 31.19 -33.98 -10.40
N PRO A 187 31.80 -34.93 -9.68
CA PRO A 187 31.75 -36.34 -10.05
C PRO A 187 30.30 -36.82 -9.96
N LYS A 188 29.78 -37.36 -11.06
CA LYS A 188 28.51 -38.08 -11.12
C LYS A 188 28.59 -39.34 -10.25
N THR A 189 28.13 -39.27 -9.02
CA THR A 189 27.68 -40.47 -8.29
C THR A 189 26.45 -40.11 -7.46
N THR A 190 25.36 -40.81 -7.75
CA THR A 190 24.10 -40.76 -7.01
C THR A 190 24.13 -41.90 -6.00
N PRO A 191 23.96 -41.67 -4.69
CA PRO A 191 23.66 -42.75 -3.77
C PRO A 191 22.14 -42.90 -3.61
N THR A 192 21.68 -44.10 -3.92
CA THR A 192 20.33 -44.60 -3.65
C THR A 192 20.13 -44.68 -2.12
N PHE A 193 19.12 -44.01 -1.59
CA PHE A 193 18.70 -44.18 -0.19
C PHE A 193 17.67 -45.32 -0.09
N THR A 194 18.04 -46.40 0.58
CA THR A 194 17.12 -47.40 1.10
C THR A 194 16.60 -46.98 2.48
N LYS A 195 15.30 -47.16 2.69
CA LYS A 195 14.61 -47.04 3.99
C LYS A 195 15.01 -48.23 4.85
N ASP A 196 15.94 -48.05 5.77
CA ASP A 196 16.06 -48.84 7.00
C ASP A 196 17.14 -48.17 7.85
N ASP A 197 16.72 -47.34 8.80
CA ASP A 197 17.47 -46.98 10.02
C ASP A 197 16.59 -46.09 10.91
N LEU A 198 15.59 -46.71 11.53
CA LEU A 198 14.87 -46.16 12.68
C LEU A 198 15.07 -47.13 13.86
N LYS A 199 16.10 -46.90 14.68
CA LYS A 199 16.09 -47.37 16.07
C LYS A 199 17.13 -46.68 16.95
N LYS A 200 16.69 -46.42 18.19
CA LYS A 200 17.44 -46.04 19.41
C LYS A 200 17.98 -44.61 19.50
N LYS A 201 17.37 -43.79 20.38
CA LYS A 201 17.77 -43.73 21.79
C LYS A 201 16.76 -42.92 22.62
N SER A 202 16.19 -43.58 23.63
CA SER A 202 15.50 -42.99 24.78
C SER A 202 16.46 -43.02 25.98
N GLU A 203 16.41 -41.98 26.81
CA GLU A 203 16.88 -41.82 28.21
C GLU A 203 17.34 -40.36 28.35
N GLN A 204 17.11 -39.60 29.42
CA GLN A 204 16.46 -39.79 30.71
C GLN A 204 16.65 -38.43 31.43
N THR A 205 15.59 -37.76 31.91
CA THR A 205 15.76 -36.84 33.07
C THR A 205 14.45 -36.65 33.80
N SER A 206 14.48 -36.99 35.08
CA SER A 206 13.44 -36.93 36.09
C SER A 206 13.71 -35.81 37.10
N SER A 207 12.64 -35.16 37.56
CA SER A 207 12.43 -34.59 38.91
C SER A 207 11.08 -33.84 38.86
N THR A 208 9.99 -34.32 39.48
CA THR A 208 9.63 -34.32 40.92
C THR A 208 9.69 -32.90 41.49
N THR A 209 8.56 -32.25 41.85
CA THR A 209 7.98 -32.19 43.22
C THR A 209 6.61 -31.48 43.11
N THR A 210 5.50 -32.19 43.28
CA THR A 210 4.60 -32.26 44.47
C THR A 210 3.48 -31.21 44.54
N SER A 211 2.29 -31.79 44.60
CA SER A 211 0.92 -31.36 44.78
C SER A 211 0.59 -30.43 45.95
N THR A 212 -0.50 -29.68 45.82
CA THR A 212 -1.55 -29.63 46.86
C THR A 212 -2.92 -29.42 46.22
N GLU A 213 -3.83 -30.34 46.57
CA GLU A 213 -5.24 -30.40 46.16
C GLU A 213 -6.09 -29.39 46.94
N THR A 214 -7.18 -28.91 46.35
CA THR A 214 -8.46 -28.80 47.08
C THR A 214 -9.62 -28.98 46.11
N SER A 215 -10.34 -30.07 46.32
CA SER A 215 -11.57 -30.49 45.66
C SER A 215 -12.78 -29.71 46.17
N THR A 216 -13.69 -29.33 45.26
CA THR A 216 -15.10 -29.17 45.60
C THR A 216 -15.99 -29.73 44.50
N THR A 217 -16.81 -30.68 44.92
CA THR A 217 -17.76 -31.51 44.18
C THR A 217 -18.99 -30.73 43.78
N SER A 218 -19.46 -30.86 42.53
CA SER A 218 -20.89 -30.64 42.22
C SER A 218 -21.30 -31.36 40.94
N THR A 219 -21.98 -32.49 41.17
CA THR A 219 -23.25 -32.93 40.60
C THR A 219 -23.51 -32.73 39.11
N THR A 220 -23.52 -33.89 38.45
CA THR A 220 -24.01 -34.24 37.11
C THR A 220 -25.46 -33.81 36.88
N THR A 221 -25.69 -33.03 35.82
CA THR A 221 -26.99 -32.98 35.13
C THR A 221 -26.73 -33.13 33.65
N SER A 222 -27.18 -34.26 33.11
CA SER A 222 -27.13 -34.62 31.71
C SER A 222 -28.10 -33.76 30.90
N THR A 223 -27.57 -32.76 30.19
CA THR A 223 -28.27 -32.08 29.09
C THR A 223 -27.58 -32.44 27.79
N THR A 224 -28.33 -33.12 26.93
CA THR A 224 -28.02 -33.42 25.53
C THR A 224 -27.73 -32.13 24.77
N SER A 225 -26.45 -31.76 24.67
CA SER A 225 -25.99 -30.65 23.84
C SER A 225 -25.94 -31.11 22.38
N THR A 226 -27.01 -30.85 21.65
CA THR A 226 -27.02 -30.91 20.19
C THR A 226 -25.96 -29.93 19.68
N THR A 227 -24.85 -30.44 19.17
CA THR A 227 -23.82 -29.67 18.48
C THR A 227 -24.41 -29.08 17.21
N SER A 228 -24.98 -27.87 17.32
CA SER A 228 -25.35 -27.05 16.17
C SER A 228 -24.06 -26.56 15.52
N THR A 229 -23.62 -27.26 14.48
CA THR A 229 -22.62 -26.80 13.52
C THR A 229 -23.19 -25.58 12.80
N THR A 230 -23.09 -24.41 13.41
CA THR A 230 -23.44 -23.15 12.75
C THR A 230 -22.34 -22.85 11.74
N ILE A 231 -22.45 -23.44 10.55
CA ILE A 231 -21.72 -23.04 9.36
C ILE A 231 -22.08 -21.57 9.13
N ARG A 232 -21.16 -20.65 9.47
CA ARG A 232 -21.27 -19.25 9.09
C ARG A 232 -21.12 -19.18 7.57
N LEU A 233 -22.25 -19.27 6.88
CA LEU A 233 -22.35 -18.99 5.46
C LEU A 233 -21.77 -17.59 5.21
N ALA A 234 -20.93 -17.48 4.18
CA ALA A 234 -20.50 -16.20 3.64
C ALA A 234 -21.72 -15.28 3.45
N PRO A 235 -21.56 -13.94 3.55
CA PRO A 235 -22.66 -13.02 3.32
C PRO A 235 -23.40 -13.41 2.05
N SER A 236 -24.72 -13.57 2.16
CA SER A 236 -25.51 -14.02 1.03
C SER A 236 -25.34 -13.02 -0.12
N VAL A 237 -25.47 -13.47 -1.37
CA VAL A 237 -25.56 -12.58 -2.54
C VAL A 237 -26.56 -11.42 -2.29
N LEU A 238 -27.56 -11.66 -1.43
CA LEU A 238 -28.55 -10.71 -0.95
C LEU A 238 -27.98 -9.56 -0.10
N ASP A 239 -26.98 -9.80 0.76
CA ASP A 239 -26.37 -8.77 1.62
C ASP A 239 -25.47 -7.84 0.79
N ILE A 240 -24.78 -8.42 -0.18
CA ILE A 240 -24.11 -7.69 -1.26
C ILE A 240 -25.13 -6.89 -2.07
N HIS A 241 -26.28 -7.46 -2.40
CA HIS A 241 -27.30 -6.77 -3.18
C HIS A 241 -27.96 -5.61 -2.41
N ARG A 242 -28.14 -5.75 -1.09
CA ARG A 242 -28.58 -4.67 -0.21
C ARG A 242 -27.54 -3.55 -0.13
N ALA A 243 -26.26 -3.88 0.04
CA ALA A 243 -25.18 -2.90 -0.05
C ALA A 243 -25.16 -2.20 -1.42
N ARG A 244 -25.40 -2.92 -2.54
CA ARG A 244 -25.53 -2.35 -3.90
C ARG A 244 -26.69 -1.33 -4.03
N LEU A 245 -27.75 -1.45 -3.22
CA LEU A 245 -28.94 -0.59 -3.29
C LEU A 245 -28.91 0.58 -2.28
N SER A 246 -28.13 0.47 -1.21
CA SER A 246 -28.12 1.45 -0.11
C SER A 246 -27.10 2.57 -0.27
N VAL A 247 -26.24 2.54 -1.29
CA VAL A 247 -25.20 3.56 -1.43
C VAL A 247 -25.74 4.83 -2.08
N GLU A 248 -25.47 5.98 -1.47
CA GLU A 248 -25.74 7.28 -2.08
C GLU A 248 -24.95 7.42 -3.38
N SER A 249 -25.65 7.51 -4.53
CA SER A 249 -25.06 7.61 -5.87
C SER A 249 -23.97 8.67 -5.98
N LYS A 250 -24.08 9.74 -5.18
CA LYS A 250 -23.14 10.88 -5.13
C LYS A 250 -21.71 10.48 -4.78
N GLN A 251 -21.49 9.56 -3.84
CA GLN A 251 -20.11 9.17 -3.48
C GLN A 251 -19.43 8.42 -4.62
N ARG A 252 -20.15 7.50 -5.25
CA ARG A 252 -19.69 6.79 -6.45
C ARG A 252 -19.39 7.76 -7.59
N GLU A 253 -20.29 8.71 -7.84
CA GLU A 253 -20.12 9.74 -8.87
C GLU A 253 -18.84 10.56 -8.64
N VAL A 254 -18.56 10.98 -7.40
CA VAL A 254 -17.34 11.73 -7.05
C VAL A 254 -16.08 10.90 -7.29
N TYR A 255 -16.05 9.65 -6.83
CA TYR A 255 -14.89 8.77 -6.99
C TYR A 255 -14.66 8.39 -8.46
N ALA A 256 -15.73 8.00 -9.17
CA ALA A 256 -15.70 7.67 -10.58
C ALA A 256 -15.22 8.88 -11.40
N SER A 257 -15.78 10.08 -11.17
CA SER A 257 -15.32 11.28 -11.86
C SER A 257 -13.83 11.51 -11.67
N LYS A 258 -13.34 11.52 -10.41
CA LYS A 258 -11.92 11.79 -10.13
C LYS A 258 -10.97 10.79 -10.80
N ILE A 259 -11.33 9.50 -10.78
CA ILE A 259 -10.51 8.45 -11.39
C ILE A 259 -10.56 8.53 -12.91
N ARG A 260 -11.74 8.79 -13.49
CA ARG A 260 -11.90 8.95 -14.94
C ARG A 260 -11.17 10.19 -15.45
N ASP A 261 -11.18 11.29 -14.69
CA ASP A 261 -10.43 12.52 -14.99
C ASP A 261 -8.91 12.26 -14.93
N PHE A 262 -8.44 11.55 -13.89
CA PHE A 262 -7.04 11.14 -13.76
C PHE A 262 -6.57 10.25 -14.93
N ILE A 263 -7.35 9.25 -15.30
CA ILE A 263 -7.03 8.35 -16.42
C ILE A 263 -7.04 9.10 -17.74
N SER A 264 -8.02 9.98 -17.96
CA SER A 264 -8.07 10.84 -19.16
C SER A 264 -6.80 11.68 -19.28
N HIS A 265 -6.34 12.27 -18.17
CA HIS A 265 -5.10 13.05 -18.15
C HIS A 265 -3.84 12.21 -18.45
N ILE A 266 -3.79 10.96 -18.00
CA ILE A 266 -2.68 10.05 -18.33
C ILE A 266 -2.71 9.69 -19.82
N ASN A 267 -3.88 9.30 -20.33
CA ASN A 267 -4.03 8.84 -21.72
C ASN A 267 -3.90 9.98 -22.74
N SER A 268 -4.15 11.24 -22.35
CA SER A 268 -3.97 12.40 -23.23
C SER A 268 -2.50 12.76 -23.47
N LYS A 269 -1.55 12.22 -22.70
CA LYS A 269 -0.13 12.52 -22.89
C LYS A 269 0.41 11.67 -24.06
N PRO A 270 0.90 12.28 -25.16
CA PRO A 270 1.45 11.53 -26.28
C PRO A 270 2.62 10.69 -25.79
N THR A 271 2.50 9.36 -25.90
CA THR A 271 3.59 8.45 -25.55
C THR A 271 4.59 8.48 -26.71
N PRO A 272 5.86 8.88 -26.49
CA PRO A 272 6.83 8.95 -27.58
C PRO A 272 7.09 7.55 -28.16
N GLY A 273 6.73 7.34 -29.43
CA GLY A 273 7.35 6.36 -30.32
C GLY A 273 7.31 4.88 -29.94
N THR A 274 6.29 4.38 -29.24
CA THR A 274 6.20 2.94 -28.96
C THR A 274 5.67 2.18 -30.18
N GLN A 275 6.56 1.47 -30.90
CA GLN A 275 6.19 0.59 -32.00
C GLN A 275 5.31 -0.55 -31.48
N HIS A 276 4.10 -0.68 -32.04
CA HIS A 276 3.09 -1.64 -31.62
C HIS A 276 3.40 -3.02 -32.22
N VAL A 277 4.19 -3.84 -31.53
CA VAL A 277 4.38 -5.25 -31.92
C VAL A 277 3.11 -6.03 -31.57
N GLN A 278 2.33 -6.44 -32.58
CA GLN A 278 1.23 -7.39 -32.40
C GLN A 278 1.80 -8.78 -32.13
N GLN A 279 1.96 -9.13 -30.85
CA GLN A 279 2.20 -10.52 -30.44
C GLN A 279 0.84 -11.18 -30.17
N SER A 280 0.59 -12.34 -30.77
CA SER A 280 -0.57 -13.17 -30.45
C SER A 280 -0.36 -13.78 -29.06
N ILE A 281 -0.98 -13.17 -28.05
CA ILE A 281 -0.90 -13.67 -26.66
C ILE A 281 -2.05 -14.66 -26.47
N SER A 282 -1.72 -15.91 -26.15
CA SER A 282 -2.70 -16.91 -25.70
C SER A 282 -3.47 -16.33 -24.51
N PRO A 283 -4.80 -16.50 -24.39
CA PRO A 283 -5.56 -15.97 -23.27
C PRO A 283 -4.99 -16.52 -21.96
N ILE A 284 -4.26 -15.67 -21.22
CA ILE A 284 -3.86 -15.98 -19.86
C ILE A 284 -5.14 -15.82 -19.04
N HIS A 285 -5.93 -16.88 -18.97
CA HIS A 285 -6.98 -16.97 -17.97
C HIS A 285 -6.29 -16.99 -16.62
N ILE A 286 -6.31 -15.85 -15.94
CA ILE A 286 -6.10 -15.81 -14.50
C ILE A 286 -7.16 -16.74 -13.93
N THR A 287 -6.73 -17.94 -13.56
CA THR A 287 -7.61 -18.98 -13.06
C THR A 287 -8.24 -18.40 -11.81
N ALA A 288 -9.57 -18.25 -11.82
CA ALA A 288 -10.31 -17.75 -10.68
C ALA A 288 -9.90 -18.54 -9.43
N ARG A 289 -9.15 -17.91 -8.53
CA ARG A 289 -8.76 -18.53 -7.27
C ARG A 289 -9.84 -18.22 -6.27
N LYS A 290 -10.58 -19.24 -5.86
CA LYS A 290 -11.50 -19.11 -4.72
C LYS A 290 -10.68 -18.81 -3.47
N ALA A 291 -11.19 -17.91 -2.63
CA ALA A 291 -10.59 -17.66 -1.33
C ALA A 291 -10.55 -18.97 -0.51
N PRO A 292 -9.52 -19.18 0.34
CA PRO A 292 -9.51 -20.31 1.27
C PRO A 292 -10.80 -20.35 2.10
N GLN A 293 -11.37 -21.55 2.30
CA GLN A 293 -12.62 -21.70 3.05
C GLN A 293 -12.48 -21.27 4.51
N ASP A 294 -11.29 -21.43 5.07
CA ASP A 294 -10.88 -21.11 6.44
C ASP A 294 -10.35 -19.66 6.58
N ILE A 295 -10.57 -18.80 5.59
CA ILE A 295 -10.03 -17.43 5.62
C ILE A 295 -10.52 -16.64 6.85
N GLY A 296 -11.77 -16.87 7.29
CA GLY A 296 -12.34 -16.20 8.46
C GLY A 296 -11.76 -16.66 9.80
N ASP A 297 -11.14 -17.85 9.85
CA ASP A 297 -10.49 -18.38 11.05
C ASP A 297 -9.08 -17.83 11.20
N LYS A 298 -8.39 -17.62 10.07
CA LYS A 298 -6.99 -17.16 10.01
C LYS A 298 -6.85 -15.64 9.95
N TYR A 299 -7.82 -14.96 9.35
CA TYR A 299 -7.72 -13.54 9.06
C TYR A 299 -8.98 -12.82 9.56
N LYS A 300 -8.79 -11.64 10.16
CA LYS A 300 -9.90 -10.78 10.55
C LYS A 300 -10.33 -9.90 9.38
N GLU A 301 -11.62 -9.83 9.10
CA GLU A 301 -12.14 -8.93 8.06
C GLU A 301 -11.79 -7.48 8.38
N ILE A 302 -11.45 -6.69 7.36
CA ILE A 302 -11.29 -5.24 7.43
C ILE A 302 -12.21 -4.59 6.38
N VAL A 303 -12.85 -3.49 6.77
CA VAL A 303 -13.70 -2.66 5.89
C VAL A 303 -12.99 -1.34 5.55
N VAL A 304 -13.42 -0.65 4.50
CA VAL A 304 -12.71 0.54 3.97
C VAL A 304 -12.55 1.65 5.02
N ASN A 305 -13.52 1.85 5.90
CA ASN A 305 -13.44 2.90 6.93
C ASN A 305 -12.51 2.55 8.10
N GLU A 306 -12.02 1.32 8.20
CA GLU A 306 -11.01 0.92 9.20
C GLU A 306 -9.58 1.20 8.75
N PHE A 307 -9.37 1.57 7.48
CA PHE A 307 -8.07 1.96 6.97
C PHE A 307 -7.70 3.37 7.45
N ASP A 308 -6.48 3.55 7.95
CA ASP A 308 -5.86 4.86 8.15
C ASP A 308 -5.50 5.48 6.78
N PRO A 309 -6.25 6.50 6.29
CA PRO A 309 -6.06 7.04 4.95
C PRO A 309 -4.74 7.81 4.78
N ASN A 310 -4.02 8.08 5.87
CA ASN A 310 -2.80 8.89 5.85
C ASN A 310 -1.52 8.05 5.91
N ARG A 311 -1.64 6.72 5.98
CA ARG A 311 -0.50 5.84 6.23
C ARG A 311 -0.37 4.75 5.17
N ASP A 312 0.83 4.66 4.59
CA ASP A 312 1.23 3.50 3.80
C ASP A 312 1.42 2.32 4.75
N MET A 313 0.55 1.31 4.67
CA MET A 313 0.58 0.20 5.63
C MET A 313 -0.03 -1.07 5.04
N VAL A 314 0.55 -2.22 5.43
CA VAL A 314 -0.04 -3.53 5.17
C VAL A 314 -0.77 -4.03 6.39
N TYR A 315 -2.05 -4.33 6.22
CA TYR A 315 -2.91 -4.78 7.29
C TYR A 315 -2.77 -6.30 7.45
N LYS A 316 -1.65 -6.73 8.04
CA LYS A 316 -1.30 -8.14 8.27
C LYS A 316 -2.36 -8.87 9.11
N GLY A 317 -2.63 -10.12 8.76
CA GLY A 317 -3.66 -10.93 9.43
C GLY A 317 -5.08 -10.43 9.17
N ARG A 318 -5.26 -9.62 8.12
CA ARG A 318 -6.58 -9.12 7.70
C ARG A 318 -6.92 -9.54 6.28
N PHE A 319 -8.20 -9.53 5.96
CA PHE A 319 -8.67 -9.64 4.58
C PHE A 319 -9.73 -8.57 4.27
N LEU A 320 -9.68 -8.02 3.06
CA LEU A 320 -10.67 -7.08 2.54
C LEU A 320 -11.55 -7.80 1.50
N LYS A 321 -12.86 -7.79 1.71
CA LYS A 321 -13.86 -8.24 0.72
C LYS A 321 -14.50 -7.04 0.06
N GLY A 322 -14.71 -7.13 -1.25
CA GLY A 322 -15.44 -6.09 -1.98
C GLY A 322 -15.79 -6.50 -3.40
N ILE A 323 -16.40 -5.57 -4.12
CA ILE A 323 -16.87 -5.75 -5.50
C ILE A 323 -16.27 -4.67 -6.37
N ILE A 324 -15.81 -5.06 -7.55
CA ILE A 324 -15.33 -4.12 -8.56
C ILE A 324 -16.52 -3.34 -9.13
N VAL A 325 -16.53 -2.02 -8.96
CA VAL A 325 -17.64 -1.15 -9.38
C VAL A 325 -17.32 -0.25 -10.58
N GLU A 326 -16.08 -0.32 -11.05
CA GLU A 326 -15.57 0.40 -12.21
C GLU A 326 -14.69 -0.51 -13.07
N ARG A 327 -14.64 -0.26 -14.39
CA ARG A 327 -13.74 -1.02 -15.28
C ARG A 327 -12.30 -0.91 -14.78
N LEU A 328 -11.53 -2.00 -14.88
CA LEU A 328 -10.10 -1.96 -14.59
C LEU A 328 -9.36 -1.31 -15.76
N MET A 329 -8.67 -0.19 -15.51
CA MET A 329 -8.13 0.68 -16.55
C MET A 329 -6.61 0.68 -16.51
N LYS A 330 -5.97 0.20 -17.58
CA LYS A 330 -4.51 0.19 -17.71
C LYS A 330 -4.03 1.57 -18.16
N ALA A 331 -3.28 2.26 -17.32
CA ALA A 331 -2.77 3.60 -17.60
C ALA A 331 -1.28 3.55 -18.01
N GLY A 332 -1.01 3.36 -19.31
CA GLY A 332 0.36 3.27 -19.84
C GLY A 332 1.17 2.15 -19.17
N ASN A 333 2.40 2.45 -18.73
CA ASN A 333 3.26 1.53 -17.97
C ASN A 333 2.93 1.44 -16.48
N MET A 334 1.92 2.19 -16.00
CA MET A 334 1.50 2.15 -14.60
C MET A 334 0.63 0.91 -14.33
N GLY A 335 0.29 0.67 -13.07
CA GLY A 335 -0.67 -0.37 -12.71
C GLY A 335 -2.04 -0.16 -13.36
N ALA A 336 -2.89 -1.18 -13.30
CA ALA A 336 -4.29 -1.07 -13.71
C ALA A 336 -5.12 -0.54 -12.53
N HIS A 337 -5.98 0.45 -12.78
CA HIS A 337 -6.72 1.18 -11.75
C HIS A 337 -8.22 0.86 -11.81
N SER A 338 -8.85 0.69 -10.66
CA SER A 338 -10.31 0.53 -10.55
C SER A 338 -10.82 1.10 -9.22
N ILE A 339 -12.13 0.96 -8.99
CA ILE A 339 -12.82 1.27 -7.74
C ILE A 339 -13.37 -0.04 -7.18
N LEU A 340 -13.06 -0.27 -5.92
CA LEU A 340 -13.61 -1.33 -5.09
C LEU A 340 -14.69 -0.74 -4.18
N MET A 341 -15.79 -1.46 -4.00
CA MET A 341 -16.79 -1.18 -2.99
C MET A 341 -16.81 -2.31 -1.96
N ASP A 342 -16.68 -1.99 -0.67
CA ASP A 342 -16.78 -3.01 0.38
C ASP A 342 -18.23 -3.45 0.66
N ASN A 343 -18.41 -4.38 1.59
CA ASN A 343 -19.73 -4.88 2.00
C ASN A 343 -20.56 -3.85 2.81
N LYS A 344 -19.98 -2.71 3.18
CA LYS A 344 -20.67 -1.59 3.84
C LYS A 344 -21.02 -0.47 2.87
N GLY A 345 -20.69 -0.62 1.58
CA GLY A 345 -20.98 0.37 0.54
C GLY A 345 -19.94 1.49 0.46
N ASN A 346 -18.82 1.39 1.18
CA ASN A 346 -17.75 2.37 1.10
C ASN A 346 -16.86 2.08 -0.12
N TYR A 347 -16.32 3.14 -0.72
CA TYR A 347 -15.48 3.05 -1.91
C TYR A 347 -14.01 3.30 -1.60
N LEU A 348 -13.15 2.52 -2.25
CA LEU A 348 -11.71 2.71 -2.21
C LEU A 348 -11.11 2.48 -3.59
N ARG A 349 -10.06 3.23 -3.93
CA ARG A 349 -9.30 3.01 -5.16
C ARG A 349 -8.52 1.70 -5.02
N ILE A 350 -8.48 0.89 -6.06
CA ILE A 350 -7.61 -0.29 -6.15
C ILE A 350 -6.66 -0.13 -7.34
N MET A 351 -5.41 -0.55 -7.16
CA MET A 351 -4.34 -0.45 -8.16
C MET A 351 -3.59 -1.77 -8.26
N ILE A 352 -3.61 -2.39 -9.43
CA ILE A 352 -2.99 -3.69 -9.71
C ILE A 352 -1.69 -3.48 -10.49
N TYR A 353 -0.57 -3.80 -9.87
CA TYR A 353 0.78 -3.66 -10.45
C TYR A 353 1.38 -5.00 -10.88
N ASP A 354 0.56 -6.06 -10.97
CA ASP A 354 1.03 -7.37 -11.37
C ASP A 354 1.50 -7.37 -12.84
N GLU A 355 2.69 -7.91 -13.08
CA GLU A 355 3.34 -7.93 -14.39
C GLU A 355 2.58 -8.75 -15.45
N SER A 356 1.67 -9.63 -15.02
CA SER A 356 0.78 -10.35 -15.94
C SER A 356 -0.24 -9.42 -16.61
N VAL A 357 -0.62 -8.30 -15.97
CA VAL A 357 -1.60 -7.34 -16.49
C VAL A 357 -0.90 -6.33 -17.42
N LYS A 358 -0.40 -6.82 -18.55
CA LYS A 358 0.47 -6.03 -19.46
C LYS A 358 -0.29 -4.99 -20.29
N ASN A 359 -1.55 -5.25 -20.63
CA ASN A 359 -2.36 -4.39 -21.50
C ASN A 359 -3.83 -4.36 -21.05
N GLN A 360 -4.62 -3.50 -21.69
CA GLN A 360 -6.03 -3.29 -21.34
C GLN A 360 -6.89 -4.55 -21.56
N SER A 361 -6.62 -5.33 -22.62
CA SER A 361 -7.36 -6.57 -22.89
C SER A 361 -7.17 -7.60 -21.79
N VAL A 362 -5.93 -7.77 -21.30
CA VAL A 362 -5.66 -8.64 -20.15
C VAL A 362 -6.32 -8.09 -18.88
N ALA A 363 -6.29 -6.76 -18.66
CA ALA A 363 -6.97 -6.14 -17.52
C ALA A 363 -8.48 -6.42 -17.51
N ASP A 364 -9.15 -6.28 -18.67
CA ASP A 364 -10.59 -6.55 -18.82
C ASP A 364 -10.94 -8.03 -18.57
N GLN A 365 -10.01 -8.95 -18.82
CA GLN A 365 -10.16 -10.38 -18.51
C GLN A 365 -9.78 -10.72 -17.06
N THR A 366 -8.97 -9.88 -16.42
CA THR A 366 -8.47 -10.08 -15.06
C THR A 366 -9.55 -9.77 -14.04
N LEU A 367 -10.11 -8.55 -14.13
CA LEU A 367 -11.18 -8.09 -13.26
C LEU A 367 -12.21 -7.30 -14.06
N TYR A 368 -13.49 -7.54 -13.76
CA TYR A 368 -14.59 -6.85 -14.41
C TYR A 368 -15.63 -6.36 -13.40
N VAL A 369 -16.45 -5.42 -13.85
CA VAL A 369 -17.51 -4.82 -13.03
C VAL A 369 -18.46 -5.91 -12.53
N GLY A 370 -18.76 -5.88 -11.23
CA GLY A 370 -19.61 -6.83 -10.52
C GLY A 370 -18.89 -8.02 -9.90
N GLN A 371 -17.63 -8.24 -10.25
CA GLN A 371 -16.85 -9.34 -9.70
C GLN A 371 -16.53 -9.11 -8.23
N GLY A 372 -16.88 -10.07 -7.37
CA GLY A 372 -16.44 -10.11 -5.99
C GLY A 372 -14.98 -10.51 -5.90
N ILE A 373 -14.22 -9.74 -5.12
CA ILE A 373 -12.82 -10.02 -4.84
C ILE A 373 -12.56 -10.09 -3.33
N THR A 374 -11.56 -10.88 -2.95
CA THR A 374 -11.01 -10.92 -1.59
C THR A 374 -9.50 -10.69 -1.66
N ILE A 375 -8.99 -9.77 -0.85
CA ILE A 375 -7.57 -9.41 -0.80
C ILE A 375 -7.04 -9.77 0.58
N ILE A 376 -6.05 -10.67 0.65
CA ILE A 376 -5.35 -11.01 1.90
C ILE A 376 -4.21 -10.02 2.13
N ASP A 377 -4.06 -9.59 3.38
CA ASP A 377 -3.07 -8.60 3.84
C ASP A 377 -3.07 -7.35 2.94
N PRO A 378 -4.23 -6.65 2.85
CA PRO A 378 -4.37 -5.53 1.93
C PRO A 378 -3.35 -4.44 2.22
N TYR A 379 -2.62 -4.02 1.19
CA TYR A 379 -1.66 -2.93 1.27
C TYR A 379 -2.33 -1.62 0.87
N LEU A 380 -2.59 -0.76 1.85
CA LEU A 380 -3.01 0.61 1.57
C LEU A 380 -1.79 1.47 1.26
N ARG A 381 -1.84 2.15 0.13
CA ARG A 381 -0.84 3.15 -0.27
C ARG A 381 -1.53 4.49 -0.50
N VAL A 382 -1.02 5.53 0.13
CA VAL A 382 -1.40 6.92 -0.10
C VAL A 382 -0.69 7.40 -1.36
N GLY A 383 -1.48 7.77 -2.36
CA GLY A 383 -0.97 8.37 -3.59
C GLY A 383 -0.34 9.74 -3.35
N LEU A 384 0.34 10.27 -4.37
CA LEU A 384 0.83 11.66 -4.33
C LEU A 384 -0.32 12.68 -4.24
N ASP A 385 -1.53 12.28 -4.61
CA ASP A 385 -2.77 13.03 -4.45
C ASP A 385 -3.33 13.00 -3.01
N GLY A 386 -2.63 12.35 -2.08
CA GLY A 386 -3.09 12.17 -0.70
C GLY A 386 -4.26 11.19 -0.58
N VAL A 387 -4.61 10.47 -1.66
CA VAL A 387 -5.74 9.54 -1.67
C VAL A 387 -5.23 8.13 -1.44
N GLY A 388 -5.74 7.47 -0.40
CA GLY A 388 -5.49 6.06 -0.12
C GLY A 388 -6.03 5.14 -1.22
N ALA A 389 -5.26 4.12 -1.56
CA ALA A 389 -5.62 3.12 -2.54
C ALA A 389 -5.03 1.76 -2.17
N ILE A 390 -5.80 0.68 -2.35
CA ILE A 390 -5.28 -0.68 -2.18
C ILE A 390 -4.36 -1.00 -3.35
N ARG A 391 -3.09 -1.25 -3.05
CA ARG A 391 -2.09 -1.64 -4.03
C ARG A 391 -1.91 -3.15 -4.01
N VAL A 392 -2.26 -3.79 -5.12
CA VAL A 392 -2.08 -5.23 -5.35
C VAL A 392 -0.87 -5.43 -6.25
N ASN A 393 0.26 -5.86 -5.68
CA ASN A 393 1.48 -6.11 -6.47
C ASN A 393 1.51 -7.50 -7.10
N SER A 394 0.81 -8.47 -6.51
CA SER A 394 0.69 -9.81 -7.05
C SER A 394 -0.74 -10.31 -6.94
N LEU A 395 -1.24 -10.91 -8.02
CA LEU A 395 -2.55 -11.57 -8.05
C LEU A 395 -2.60 -12.82 -7.16
N LYS A 396 -1.47 -13.28 -6.61
CA LYS A 396 -1.44 -14.43 -5.67
C LYS A 396 -2.25 -14.17 -4.39
N ASN A 397 -2.34 -12.91 -3.95
CA ASN A 397 -3.07 -12.51 -2.74
C ASN A 397 -4.48 -12.00 -3.05
N LEU A 398 -4.90 -12.09 -4.31
CA LEU A 398 -6.21 -11.68 -4.78
C LEU A 398 -7.00 -12.92 -5.20
N PHE A 399 -8.17 -13.07 -4.59
CA PHE A 399 -9.10 -14.16 -4.84
C PHE A 399 -10.36 -13.59 -5.46
N THR A 400 -11.04 -14.38 -6.28
CA THR A 400 -12.29 -13.99 -6.93
C THR A 400 -13.41 -14.96 -6.58
N ASP A 401 -14.65 -14.49 -6.63
CA ASP A 401 -15.85 -15.29 -6.36
C ASP A 401 -16.20 -16.29 -7.49
N GLY A 402 -15.49 -16.22 -8.61
CA GLY A 402 -15.76 -17.05 -9.78
C GLY A 402 -16.99 -16.64 -10.57
N ALA A 403 -17.47 -15.39 -10.40
CA ALA A 403 -18.47 -14.83 -11.30
C ALA A 403 -18.02 -14.97 -12.78
N LYS A 404 -18.97 -14.87 -13.72
CA LYS A 404 -18.62 -14.80 -15.15
C LYS A 404 -18.55 -13.33 -15.56
N PRO A 405 -17.63 -12.98 -16.49
CA PRO A 405 -17.61 -11.64 -17.05
C PRO A 405 -18.94 -11.32 -17.74
N ASN A 406 -19.27 -10.02 -17.77
CA ASN A 406 -20.40 -9.50 -18.55
C ASN A 406 -21.78 -10.02 -18.11
N GLN A 407 -21.98 -10.30 -16.81
CA GLN A 407 -23.28 -10.72 -16.27
C GLN A 407 -24.03 -9.60 -15.54
N VAL A 408 -23.37 -8.48 -15.23
CA VAL A 408 -23.99 -7.35 -14.51
C VAL A 408 -24.03 -6.08 -15.33
N CYS A 409 -25.05 -5.26 -15.07
CA CYS A 409 -25.11 -3.91 -15.61
C CYS A 409 -24.07 -3.00 -14.95
N PHE A 410 -23.30 -2.26 -15.75
CA PHE A 410 -22.30 -1.29 -15.29
C PHE A 410 -22.89 -0.12 -14.49
N TYR A 411 -24.15 0.23 -14.76
CA TYR A 411 -24.81 1.34 -14.08
C TYR A 411 -25.50 0.89 -12.79
N CYS A 412 -26.45 -0.06 -12.88
CA CYS A 412 -27.30 -0.44 -11.75
C CYS A 412 -26.87 -1.73 -11.04
N PHE A 413 -25.82 -2.42 -11.52
CA PHE A 413 -25.31 -3.69 -10.99
C PHE A 413 -26.31 -4.85 -10.93
N LYS A 414 -27.45 -4.73 -11.61
CA LYS A 414 -28.40 -5.85 -11.76
C LYS A 414 -27.82 -6.89 -12.71
N GLU A 415 -27.96 -8.15 -12.32
CA GLU A 415 -27.65 -9.29 -13.17
C GLU A 415 -28.69 -9.40 -14.30
N SER A 416 -28.24 -9.74 -15.51
CA SER A 416 -29.13 -9.96 -16.65
C SER A 416 -28.43 -10.81 -17.70
N ASP A 417 -29.14 -11.77 -18.27
CA ASP A 417 -28.66 -12.55 -19.41
C ASP A 417 -28.68 -11.76 -20.73
N LYS A 418 -29.39 -10.62 -20.76
CA LYS A 418 -29.61 -9.80 -21.95
C LYS A 418 -29.03 -8.40 -21.77
N LEU A 419 -27.71 -8.32 -21.59
CA LEU A 419 -27.03 -7.04 -21.50
C LEU A 419 -26.67 -6.46 -22.87
N GLN A 420 -26.98 -5.18 -23.05
CA GLN A 420 -26.61 -4.37 -24.21
C GLN A 420 -25.18 -3.87 -24.03
N ARG A 421 -24.34 -4.04 -25.05
CA ARG A 421 -22.96 -3.54 -25.06
C ARG A 421 -22.92 -2.08 -25.50
N CYS A 422 -22.03 -1.30 -24.91
CA CYS A 422 -21.68 0.02 -25.42
C CYS A 422 -21.19 -0.11 -26.86
N GLY A 423 -21.83 0.59 -27.81
CA GLY A 423 -21.46 0.52 -29.23
C GLY A 423 -20.04 1.00 -29.54
N ASN A 424 -19.47 1.86 -28.68
CA ASN A 424 -18.12 2.40 -28.87
C ASN A 424 -17.03 1.53 -28.20
N CYS A 425 -17.04 1.40 -26.86
CA CYS A 425 -15.98 0.66 -26.16
C CYS A 425 -16.17 -0.87 -26.15
N LYS A 426 -17.39 -1.37 -26.40
CA LYS A 426 -17.77 -2.81 -26.39
C LYS A 426 -17.46 -3.57 -25.08
N SER A 427 -16.93 -2.90 -24.05
CA SER A 427 -16.52 -3.46 -22.77
C SER A 427 -17.49 -3.16 -21.64
N SER A 428 -18.35 -2.15 -21.79
CA SER A 428 -19.41 -1.83 -20.83
C SER A 428 -20.75 -2.43 -21.24
N TYR A 429 -21.47 -2.98 -20.26
CA TYR A 429 -22.69 -3.76 -20.42
C TYR A 429 -23.84 -3.15 -19.62
N TYR A 430 -25.03 -3.04 -20.22
CA TYR A 430 -26.18 -2.36 -19.62
C TYR A 430 -27.46 -3.16 -19.78
N CYS A 431 -28.31 -3.21 -18.76
CA CYS A 431 -29.60 -3.91 -18.85
C CYS A 431 -30.67 -3.10 -19.60
N SER A 432 -30.46 -1.81 -19.82
CA SER A 432 -31.37 -0.93 -20.57
C SER A 432 -30.63 0.27 -21.17
N ARG A 433 -31.26 0.94 -22.14
CA ARG A 433 -30.77 2.22 -22.69
C ARG A 433 -30.72 3.32 -21.63
N ASP A 434 -31.64 3.31 -20.66
CA ASP A 434 -31.63 4.29 -19.57
C ASP A 434 -30.40 4.12 -18.67
N CYS A 435 -30.00 2.87 -18.38
CA CYS A 435 -28.77 2.60 -17.63
C CYS A 435 -27.53 3.09 -18.39
N GLN A 436 -27.49 2.89 -19.71
CA GLN A 436 -26.40 3.40 -20.54
C GLN A 436 -26.37 4.94 -20.54
N ALA A 437 -27.53 5.59 -20.68
CA ALA A 437 -27.63 7.06 -20.62
C ALA A 437 -27.23 7.61 -19.25
N GLY A 438 -27.61 6.92 -18.16
CA GLY A 438 -27.23 7.24 -16.79
C GLY A 438 -25.71 7.17 -16.56
N ASP A 439 -25.05 6.08 -16.97
CA ASP A 439 -23.58 5.96 -16.88
C ASP A 439 -22.88 7.03 -17.74
N TYR A 440 -23.44 7.37 -18.91
CA TYR A 440 -22.90 8.42 -19.76
C TYR A 440 -22.98 9.82 -19.12
N LYS A 441 -24.14 10.18 -18.55
CA LYS A 441 -24.40 11.50 -17.98
C LYS A 441 -23.84 11.68 -16.57
N LEU A 442 -24.14 10.74 -15.67
CA LEU A 442 -23.84 10.88 -14.24
C LEU A 442 -22.45 10.39 -13.89
N LEU A 443 -22.07 9.22 -14.40
CA LEU A 443 -20.76 8.66 -14.11
C LEU A 443 -19.69 9.16 -15.09
N LYS A 444 -20.07 9.84 -16.17
CA LYS A 444 -19.19 10.34 -17.24
C LYS A 444 -18.53 9.23 -18.06
N HIS A 445 -19.25 8.19 -18.47
CA HIS A 445 -18.68 7.07 -19.25
C HIS A 445 -17.89 7.56 -20.47
N LYS A 446 -18.33 8.67 -21.09
CA LYS A 446 -17.67 9.29 -22.22
C LYS A 446 -16.16 9.49 -22.04
N SER A 447 -15.68 9.87 -20.85
CA SER A 447 -14.26 10.14 -20.61
C SER A 447 -13.39 8.87 -20.57
N ILE A 448 -14.01 7.70 -20.43
CA ILE A 448 -13.34 6.39 -20.43
C ILE A 448 -13.82 5.45 -21.54
N CYS A 449 -14.62 5.99 -22.47
CA CYS A 449 -15.20 5.22 -23.57
C CYS A 449 -14.24 5.18 -24.75
N PHE A 450 -13.27 4.28 -24.71
CA PHE A 450 -12.33 4.05 -25.80
C PHE A 450 -12.47 2.65 -26.40
N LYS A 451 -12.18 2.55 -27.70
CA LYS A 451 -12.14 1.27 -28.40
C LYS A 451 -11.00 0.42 -27.80
N PRO A 452 -11.25 -0.87 -27.52
CA PRO A 452 -10.27 -1.78 -26.93
C PRO A 452 -9.09 -2.04 -27.86
#